data_AF-A0AAJ6U5L2-F1
#
_entry.id   AF-A0AAJ6U5L2-F1
#
_cell.length_a   1.000
_cell.length_b   1.000
_cell.length_c   1.000
_cell.angle_alpha   90.00
_cell.angle_beta   90.00
_cell.angle_gamma   90.00
#
_symmetry.space_group_name_H-M   'P 1'
#
loop_
_entity.id
_entity.type
_entity.pdbx_description
1 polymer ?
#
loop_
_entity_poly.entity_id
_entity_poly.type
_entity_poly.pdbx_seq_one_letter_code
_entity_poly.pdbx_strand_id
1 'polypeptide(L)'
;MFFPCLFGPGTWDSAEYKNRFYLVRKPLTPAFFLDSSDIIFHTISHGSRVHQSCNKEYFCLRYAVVTGANKGIGYEICRQLASNGILVVLTARDEKRGLEAVQKLKDCGISDDLVIYHQLDAVDPDSIVSLAEFVKNNFGKLDILVNNAGISGVALEADAFQRAFEEAGEFPSGEQVWAEIGTQNYEMAEQCVKTNYYGARGMAEALAPLLQLSDSPRIVNVSSLLGLLKVHDCLSRMESWYFGPD
;
A
#
# COMPACT_ATOMS: atom_id res chain seq x y z
N MET A 1 -19.50 -7.87 -24.65
CA MET A 1 -18.93 -6.90 -25.60
C MET A 1 -17.56 -6.50 -25.06
N PHE A 2 -16.52 -6.93 -25.75
CA PHE A 2 -15.12 -6.64 -25.46
C PHE A 2 -14.79 -5.21 -25.86
N PHE A 3 -13.91 -4.54 -25.12
CA PHE A 3 -13.08 -3.46 -25.65
C PHE A 3 -11.61 -3.76 -25.33
N PRO A 4 -10.67 -3.61 -26.30
CA PRO A 4 -9.32 -4.13 -26.21
C PRO A 4 -8.28 -3.06 -25.84
N CYS A 5 -7.13 -3.56 -25.37
CA CYS A 5 -5.87 -2.85 -25.23
C CYS A 5 -5.52 -2.06 -26.50
N LEU A 6 -5.32 -0.76 -26.36
CA LEU A 6 -4.70 0.12 -27.35
C LEU A 6 -3.43 0.67 -26.72
N PHE A 7 -2.25 0.15 -27.10
CA PHE A 7 -1.03 0.93 -27.37
C PHE A 7 -0.05 0.03 -28.13
N GLY A 8 0.30 0.44 -29.34
CA GLY A 8 1.17 -0.27 -30.28
C GLY A 8 2.67 -0.05 -30.04
N PRO A 9 3.54 -0.63 -30.88
CA PRO A 9 4.98 -0.71 -30.64
C PRO A 9 5.69 0.59 -31.06
N GLY A 10 6.12 1.37 -30.08
CA GLY A 10 7.05 2.48 -30.28
C GLY A 10 8.47 2.05 -29.92
N THR A 11 9.37 2.10 -30.90
CA THR A 11 10.81 1.94 -30.74
C THR A 11 11.37 3.10 -29.92
N TRP A 12 12.05 2.83 -28.81
CA TRP A 12 12.76 3.86 -28.04
C TRP A 12 14.24 3.53 -27.92
N ASP A 13 15.02 4.47 -28.44
CA ASP A 13 16.47 4.46 -28.61
C ASP A 13 17.18 4.72 -27.27
N SER A 14 18.26 4.00 -27.04
CA SER A 14 19.00 3.98 -25.79
C SER A 14 20.13 5.02 -25.80
N ALA A 15 19.89 6.26 -25.37
CA ALA A 15 20.96 7.19 -24.99
C ALA A 15 20.45 8.39 -24.18
N GLU A 16 21.22 8.74 -23.15
CA GLU A 16 21.19 9.99 -22.40
C GLU A 16 19.98 10.28 -21.50
N TYR A 17 20.06 9.88 -20.23
CA TYR A 17 19.90 10.85 -19.14
C TYR A 17 20.85 10.50 -17.99
N LYS A 18 21.84 11.38 -17.80
CA LYS A 18 22.88 11.30 -16.77
C LYS A 18 22.32 11.65 -15.40
N ASN A 19 22.65 10.82 -14.42
CA ASN A 19 22.59 11.01 -12.97
C ASN A 19 22.68 12.48 -12.50
N ARG A 20 21.72 12.91 -11.67
CA ARG A 20 21.94 13.95 -10.67
C ARG A 20 21.14 13.63 -9.41
N PHE A 21 21.87 13.30 -8.34
CA PHE A 21 21.38 13.02 -7.00
C PHE A 21 21.05 14.30 -6.24
N TYR A 22 19.99 14.29 -5.42
CA TYR A 22 19.92 15.08 -4.20
C TYR A 22 19.38 14.22 -3.03
N LEU A 23 20.23 13.97 -2.04
CA LEU A 23 19.86 13.55 -0.69
C LEU A 23 19.56 14.81 0.12
N VAL A 24 18.34 14.95 0.63
CA VAL A 24 18.07 15.87 1.74
C VAL A 24 17.83 15.03 2.99
N ARG A 25 18.88 14.85 3.79
CA ARG A 25 18.73 14.49 5.21
C ARG A 25 18.33 15.76 5.96
N LYS A 26 17.17 15.76 6.62
CA LYS A 26 16.85 16.70 7.70
C LYS A 26 16.14 16.01 8.87
N PRO A 27 16.29 16.52 10.10
CA PRO A 27 16.06 15.77 11.32
C PRO A 27 14.58 15.69 11.73
N LEU A 28 14.31 14.71 12.59
CA LEU A 28 13.05 14.36 13.26
C LEU A 28 12.14 15.55 13.63
N THR A 29 11.00 15.68 12.94
CA THR A 29 9.76 16.33 13.41
C THR A 29 8.53 15.65 12.76
N PRO A 30 7.32 15.72 13.35
CA PRO A 30 6.23 14.79 13.02
C PRO A 30 5.30 15.37 11.96
N ALA A 31 5.46 14.93 10.71
CA ALA A 31 4.43 15.00 9.68
C ALA A 31 4.79 13.98 8.60
N PHE A 32 4.27 12.76 8.74
CA PHE A 32 4.39 11.73 7.71
C PHE A 32 3.10 11.73 6.88
N PHE A 33 3.20 12.21 5.65
CA PHE A 33 2.26 11.97 4.56
C PHE A 33 3.05 11.28 3.46
N LEU A 34 2.56 10.16 2.94
CA LEU A 34 3.08 9.52 1.73
C LEU A 34 1.91 9.36 0.75
N ASP A 35 2.11 9.95 -0.43
CA ASP A 35 1.27 9.85 -1.60
C ASP A 35 1.55 8.52 -2.33
N SER A 36 0.54 7.98 -3.00
CA SER A 36 0.63 6.85 -3.95
C SER A 36 1.70 7.01 -5.04
N SER A 37 2.20 8.22 -5.31
CA SER A 37 3.32 8.48 -6.23
C SER A 37 4.72 8.41 -5.60
N ASP A 38 4.85 8.29 -4.27
CA ASP A 38 6.16 8.23 -3.59
C ASP A 38 6.77 6.80 -3.56
N ILE A 39 6.09 5.82 -4.14
CA ILE A 39 6.62 4.47 -4.33
C ILE A 39 7.23 4.38 -5.74
N ILE A 40 8.39 5.00 -5.93
CA ILE A 40 9.23 4.75 -7.10
C ILE A 40 10.26 3.67 -6.72
N PHE A 41 10.04 2.44 -7.17
CA PHE A 41 11.06 1.39 -7.12
C PHE A 41 12.01 1.57 -8.30
N HIS A 42 13.25 1.98 -8.03
CA HIS A 42 14.29 1.98 -9.05
C HIS A 42 14.72 0.54 -9.35
N THR A 43 14.51 0.08 -10.59
CA THR A 43 15.28 -1.03 -11.17
C THR A 43 16.71 -0.53 -11.40
N ILE A 44 17.67 -1.04 -10.64
CA ILE A 44 19.08 -0.80 -10.92
C ILE A 44 19.51 -1.80 -12.00
N SER A 45 19.62 -1.35 -13.26
CA SER A 45 20.41 -2.07 -14.27
C SER A 45 21.75 -1.36 -14.47
N HIS A 46 22.80 -1.78 -13.76
CA HIS A 46 24.16 -1.36 -14.09
C HIS A 46 24.68 -2.23 -15.24
N GLY A 47 24.56 -1.73 -16.48
CA GLY A 47 25.33 -2.25 -17.59
C GLY A 47 26.80 -1.84 -17.45
N SER A 48 27.68 -2.79 -17.18
CA SER A 48 29.12 -2.62 -17.39
C SER A 48 29.67 -3.92 -17.97
N ARG A 49 30.14 -3.84 -19.23
CA ARG A 49 30.87 -4.91 -19.92
C ARG A 49 32.12 -5.25 -19.12
N VAL A 50 32.09 -6.39 -18.44
CA VAL A 50 33.27 -7.09 -17.93
C VAL A 50 33.14 -8.58 -18.25
N HIS A 51 34.29 -9.17 -18.55
CA HIS A 51 34.53 -10.52 -19.04
C HIS A 51 33.68 -11.62 -18.38
N GLN A 52 33.33 -12.63 -19.19
CA GLN A 52 32.67 -13.88 -18.79
C GLN A 52 33.30 -14.50 -17.53
N SER A 53 32.58 -14.38 -16.42
CA SER A 53 32.67 -15.21 -15.23
C SER A 53 31.24 -15.30 -14.71
N CYS A 54 30.71 -16.52 -14.60
CA CYS A 54 29.34 -16.80 -14.17
C CYS A 54 29.19 -16.47 -12.68
N ASN A 55 29.09 -15.18 -12.34
CA ASN A 55 28.54 -14.74 -11.06
C ASN A 55 27.02 -14.79 -11.18
N LYS A 56 26.41 -15.82 -10.60
CA LYS A 56 24.98 -15.79 -10.31
C LYS A 56 24.75 -14.61 -9.35
N GLU A 57 24.35 -13.45 -9.87
CA GLU A 57 23.70 -12.44 -9.05
C GLU A 57 22.42 -13.09 -8.53
N TYR A 58 22.48 -13.61 -7.31
CA TYR A 58 21.28 -13.97 -6.57
C TYR A 58 20.59 -12.64 -6.27
N PHE A 59 19.58 -12.28 -7.07
CA PHE A 59 18.63 -11.26 -6.66
C PHE A 59 18.03 -11.73 -5.34
N CYS A 60 18.39 -11.07 -4.25
CA CYS A 60 17.74 -11.30 -2.96
C CYS A 60 16.30 -10.84 -3.10
N LEU A 61 15.39 -11.82 -3.21
CA LEU A 61 13.96 -11.59 -3.26
C LEU A 61 13.55 -10.75 -2.04
N ARG A 62 12.75 -9.72 -2.28
CA ARG A 62 12.17 -8.90 -1.21
C ARG A 62 10.78 -9.42 -0.85
N TYR A 63 10.46 -9.35 0.43
CA TYR A 63 9.19 -9.82 0.97
C TYR A 63 8.38 -8.66 1.52
N ALA A 64 7.12 -8.59 1.13
CA ALA A 64 6.18 -7.59 1.61
C ALA A 64 4.97 -8.25 2.28
N VAL A 65 4.46 -7.62 3.34
CA VAL A 65 3.16 -7.92 3.93
C VAL A 65 2.27 -6.70 3.69
N VAL A 66 1.08 -6.91 3.12
CA VAL A 66 0.09 -5.85 2.93
C VAL A 66 -1.20 -6.24 3.64
N THR A 67 -1.58 -5.45 4.64
CA THR A 67 -2.76 -5.76 5.45
C THR A 67 -4.06 -5.30 4.80
N GLY A 68 -5.13 -6.10 4.91
CA GLY A 68 -6.46 -5.71 4.39
C GLY A 68 -6.49 -5.54 2.87
N ALA A 69 -5.78 -6.39 2.13
CA ALA A 69 -5.45 -6.22 0.73
C ALA A 69 -6.33 -7.02 -0.25
N ASN A 70 -7.48 -7.53 0.21
CA ASN A 70 -8.42 -8.23 -0.68
C ASN A 70 -9.24 -7.30 -1.60
N LYS A 71 -9.13 -5.98 -1.43
CA LYS A 71 -9.83 -4.96 -2.23
C LYS A 71 -9.14 -3.59 -2.11
N GLY A 72 -9.57 -2.64 -2.93
CA GLY A 72 -9.21 -1.22 -2.82
C GLY A 72 -7.71 -0.97 -2.96
N ILE A 73 -7.20 0.00 -2.18
CA ILE A 73 -5.81 0.45 -2.25
C ILE A 73 -4.83 -0.70 -1.95
N GLY A 74 -5.06 -1.48 -0.90
CA GLY A 74 -4.19 -2.61 -0.56
C GLY A 74 -4.06 -3.66 -1.67
N TYR A 75 -5.15 -3.94 -2.39
CA TYR A 75 -5.12 -4.85 -3.54
C TYR A 75 -4.21 -4.34 -4.66
N GLU A 76 -4.34 -3.04 -4.98
CA GLU A 76 -3.51 -2.41 -6.01
C GLU A 76 -2.04 -2.31 -5.59
N ILE A 77 -1.77 -2.06 -4.31
CA ILE A 77 -0.40 -2.12 -3.74
C ILE A 77 0.19 -3.53 -3.96
N CYS A 78 -0.57 -4.60 -3.68
CA CYS A 78 -0.10 -5.97 -3.95
C CYS A 78 0.23 -6.16 -5.43
N ARG A 79 -0.62 -5.69 -6.34
CA ARG A 79 -0.40 -5.78 -7.80
C ARG A 79 0.90 -5.10 -8.22
N GLN A 80 1.13 -3.88 -7.76
CA GLN A 80 2.31 -3.10 -8.14
C GLN A 80 3.59 -3.67 -7.53
N LEU A 81 3.58 -4.07 -6.25
CA LEU A 81 4.73 -4.71 -5.61
C LEU A 81 5.11 -6.00 -6.34
N ALA A 82 4.12 -6.86 -6.62
CA ALA A 82 4.36 -8.13 -7.31
C ALA A 82 4.83 -7.93 -8.76
N SER A 83 4.29 -6.93 -9.48
CA SER A 83 4.77 -6.57 -10.82
C SER A 83 6.24 -6.15 -10.84
N ASN A 84 6.76 -5.67 -9.70
CA ASN A 84 8.16 -5.29 -9.52
C ASN A 84 9.02 -6.43 -8.92
N GLY A 85 8.54 -7.69 -8.96
CA GLY A 85 9.28 -8.86 -8.52
C GLY A 85 9.42 -8.99 -7.00
N ILE A 86 8.57 -8.32 -6.22
CA ILE A 86 8.51 -8.47 -4.76
C ILE A 86 7.49 -9.57 -4.45
N LEU A 87 7.84 -10.50 -3.57
CA LEU A 87 6.88 -11.50 -3.10
C LEU A 87 5.99 -10.86 -2.03
N VAL A 88 4.68 -10.88 -2.26
CA VAL A 88 3.69 -10.22 -1.41
C VAL A 88 2.83 -11.23 -0.67
N VAL A 89 2.78 -11.11 0.65
CA VAL A 89 1.76 -11.71 1.50
C VAL A 89 0.56 -10.77 1.51
N LEU A 90 -0.46 -11.12 0.72
CA LEU A 90 -1.75 -10.45 0.69
C LEU A 90 -2.57 -10.98 1.87
N THR A 91 -2.97 -10.10 2.79
CA THR A 91 -3.80 -10.53 3.93
C THR A 91 -5.21 -9.99 3.88
N ALA A 92 -6.14 -10.78 4.44
CA ALA A 92 -7.53 -10.40 4.61
C ALA A 92 -8.14 -11.15 5.78
N ARG A 93 -9.22 -10.60 6.36
CA ARG A 93 -9.96 -11.27 7.44
C ARG A 93 -10.73 -12.50 6.94
N ASP A 94 -11.35 -12.36 5.77
CA ASP A 94 -12.15 -13.40 5.14
C ASP A 94 -11.32 -14.17 4.11
N GLU A 95 -11.20 -15.48 4.34
CA GLU A 95 -10.39 -16.38 3.52
C GLU A 95 -10.85 -16.44 2.07
N LYS A 96 -12.15 -16.59 1.85
CA LYS A 96 -12.71 -16.70 0.51
C LYS A 96 -12.36 -15.45 -0.31
N ARG A 97 -12.59 -14.26 0.24
CA ARG A 97 -12.28 -12.99 -0.44
C ARG A 97 -10.79 -12.77 -0.63
N GLY A 98 -9.96 -13.25 0.30
CA GLY A 98 -8.50 -13.21 0.17
C GLY A 98 -8.01 -14.07 -0.99
N LEU A 99 -8.45 -15.32 -1.06
CA LEU A 99 -8.09 -16.26 -2.14
C LEU A 99 -8.62 -15.78 -3.50
N GLU A 100 -9.85 -15.27 -3.56
CA GLU A 100 -10.39 -14.67 -4.79
C GLU A 100 -9.55 -13.47 -5.26
N ALA A 101 -9.05 -12.64 -4.34
CA ALA A 101 -8.17 -11.53 -4.69
C ALA A 101 -6.83 -12.01 -5.26
N VAL A 102 -6.20 -13.01 -4.63
CA VAL A 102 -4.97 -13.62 -5.16
C VAL A 102 -5.19 -14.18 -6.56
N GLN A 103 -6.29 -14.91 -6.78
CA GLN A 103 -6.59 -15.47 -8.10
C GLN A 103 -6.76 -14.38 -9.16
N LYS A 104 -7.47 -13.29 -8.83
CA LYS A 104 -7.62 -12.15 -9.75
C LYS A 104 -6.28 -11.51 -10.14
N LEU A 105 -5.33 -11.42 -9.20
CA LEU A 105 -3.99 -10.90 -9.50
C LEU A 105 -3.24 -11.82 -10.48
N LYS A 106 -3.34 -13.13 -10.27
CA LYS A 106 -2.76 -14.16 -11.15
C LYS A 106 -3.36 -14.11 -12.55
N ASP A 107 -4.69 -13.99 -12.64
CA ASP A 107 -5.41 -13.84 -13.91
C ASP A 107 -5.01 -12.55 -14.65
N CYS A 108 -4.53 -11.53 -13.94
CA CYS A 108 -4.00 -10.28 -14.50
C CYS A 108 -2.52 -10.37 -14.91
N GLY A 109 -1.90 -11.54 -14.88
CA GLY A 109 -0.52 -11.78 -15.34
C GLY A 109 0.56 -11.66 -14.27
N ILE A 110 0.19 -11.55 -12.98
CA ILE A 110 1.16 -11.68 -11.89
C ILE A 110 1.58 -13.14 -11.75
N SER A 111 2.87 -13.41 -11.59
CA SER A 111 3.39 -14.77 -11.40
C SER A 111 2.78 -15.44 -10.17
N ASP A 112 2.47 -16.74 -10.28
CA ASP A 112 1.80 -17.52 -9.25
C ASP A 112 2.54 -17.56 -7.91
N ASP A 113 3.86 -17.41 -7.96
CA ASP A 113 4.77 -17.49 -6.80
C ASP A 113 5.01 -16.13 -6.12
N LEU A 114 4.56 -15.03 -6.73
CA LEU A 114 4.82 -13.67 -6.23
C LEU A 114 3.71 -13.15 -5.31
N VAL A 115 2.55 -13.79 -5.26
CA VAL A 115 1.46 -13.39 -4.36
C VAL A 115 0.89 -14.61 -3.67
N ILE A 116 0.93 -14.56 -2.34
CA ILE A 116 0.37 -15.59 -1.47
C ILE A 116 -0.63 -14.98 -0.50
N TYR A 117 -1.65 -15.75 -0.16
CA TYR A 117 -2.64 -15.36 0.82
C TYR A 117 -2.23 -15.81 2.22
N HIS A 118 -2.51 -14.99 3.23
CA HIS A 118 -2.55 -15.40 4.63
C HIS A 118 -3.72 -14.71 5.34
N GLN A 119 -4.45 -15.44 6.20
CA GLN A 119 -5.53 -14.84 6.99
C GLN A 119 -4.96 -13.85 8.00
N LEU A 120 -5.61 -12.70 8.17
CA LEU A 120 -5.26 -11.74 9.20
C LEU A 120 -6.51 -11.00 9.69
N ASP A 121 -6.77 -11.11 10.98
CA ASP A 121 -7.54 -10.12 11.72
C ASP A 121 -6.60 -9.22 12.53
N ALA A 122 -6.51 -7.95 12.13
CA ALA A 122 -5.58 -6.99 12.70
C ALA A 122 -5.90 -6.60 14.15
N VAL A 123 -7.07 -6.97 14.68
CA VAL A 123 -7.41 -6.75 16.09
C VAL A 123 -7.29 -8.01 16.95
N ASP A 124 -6.94 -9.15 16.36
CA ASP A 124 -6.72 -10.42 17.05
C ASP A 124 -5.21 -10.68 17.22
N PRO A 125 -4.68 -10.65 18.45
CA PRO A 125 -3.26 -10.92 18.72
C PRO A 125 -2.80 -12.28 18.20
N ASP A 126 -3.63 -13.33 18.28
CA ASP A 126 -3.25 -14.67 17.86
C ASP A 126 -3.12 -14.75 16.33
N SER A 127 -4.00 -14.04 15.61
CA SER A 127 -3.92 -13.90 14.15
C SER A 127 -2.63 -13.17 13.72
N ILE A 128 -2.23 -12.11 14.44
CA ILE A 128 -0.98 -11.40 14.19
C ILE A 128 0.24 -12.30 14.43
N VAL A 129 0.25 -13.05 15.54
CA VAL A 129 1.33 -14.00 15.86
C VAL A 129 1.44 -15.07 14.78
N SER A 130 0.31 -15.66 14.37
CA SER A 130 0.27 -16.66 13.30
C SER A 130 0.89 -16.13 12.00
N LEU A 131 0.57 -14.90 11.60
CA LEU A 131 1.17 -14.27 10.43
C LEU A 131 2.68 -14.05 10.59
N ALA A 132 3.13 -13.57 11.75
CA ALA A 132 4.56 -13.37 12.01
C ALA A 132 5.35 -14.68 11.96
N GLU A 133 4.81 -15.76 12.52
CA GLU A 133 5.39 -17.10 12.44
C GLU A 133 5.43 -17.62 11.01
N PHE A 134 4.37 -17.42 10.24
CA PHE A 134 4.34 -17.77 8.82
C PHE A 134 5.45 -17.05 8.03
N VAL A 135 5.58 -15.73 8.18
CA VAL A 135 6.64 -14.95 7.50
C VAL A 135 8.02 -15.43 7.93
N LYS A 136 8.22 -15.66 9.24
CA LYS A 136 9.48 -16.18 9.77
C LYS A 136 9.85 -17.54 9.18
N ASN A 137 8.91 -18.49 9.18
CA ASN A 137 9.17 -19.86 8.77
C ASN A 137 9.38 -19.99 7.26
N ASN A 138 8.69 -19.16 6.46
CA ASN A 138 8.73 -19.26 5.01
C ASN A 138 9.82 -18.39 4.38
N PHE A 139 10.14 -17.23 4.97
CA PHE A 139 11.03 -16.24 4.36
C PHE A 139 12.23 -15.87 5.23
N GLY A 140 12.16 -16.10 6.55
CA GLY A 140 13.23 -15.79 7.50
C GLY A 140 13.44 -14.30 7.79
N LYS A 141 12.84 -13.39 7.01
CA LYS A 141 12.89 -11.93 7.18
C LYS A 141 11.67 -11.26 6.57
N LEU A 142 11.52 -9.95 6.78
CA LEU A 142 10.56 -9.11 6.10
C LEU A 142 11.23 -7.82 5.62
N ASP A 143 10.91 -7.34 4.42
CA ASP A 143 11.50 -6.08 3.90
C ASP A 143 10.49 -4.93 3.97
N ILE A 144 9.20 -5.20 3.75
CA ILE A 144 8.16 -4.17 3.65
C ILE A 144 6.92 -4.60 4.44
N LEU A 145 6.46 -3.74 5.35
CA LEU A 145 5.14 -3.84 5.97
C LEU A 145 4.29 -2.66 5.49
N VAL A 146 3.13 -2.96 4.91
CA VAL A 146 2.12 -1.97 4.56
C VAL A 146 0.90 -2.19 5.46
N ASN A 147 0.74 -1.30 6.44
CA ASN A 147 -0.45 -1.21 7.27
C ASN A 147 -1.54 -0.47 6.50
N ASN A 148 -2.35 -1.24 5.76
CA ASN A 148 -3.47 -0.75 4.96
C ASN A 148 -4.84 -1.15 5.54
N ALA A 149 -4.92 -2.18 6.37
CA ALA A 149 -6.16 -2.57 7.03
C ALA A 149 -6.72 -1.40 7.84
N GLY A 150 -7.92 -0.94 7.49
CA GLY A 150 -8.59 0.16 8.16
C GLY A 150 -10.10 0.18 7.93
N ILE A 151 -10.82 0.78 8.87
CA ILE A 151 -12.27 1.00 8.82
C ILE A 151 -12.60 2.45 9.17
N SER A 152 -13.71 2.97 8.66
CA SER A 152 -14.08 4.39 8.89
C SER A 152 -14.62 4.66 10.29
N GLY A 153 -15.19 3.66 10.97
CA GLY A 153 -15.90 3.87 12.25
C GLY A 153 -17.21 4.64 12.14
N VAL A 154 -17.71 4.85 10.91
CA VAL A 154 -18.96 5.54 10.58
C VAL A 154 -19.71 4.67 9.57
N ALA A 155 -21.03 4.53 9.73
CA ALA A 155 -21.90 3.93 8.74
C ALA A 155 -22.34 5.04 7.80
N LEU A 156 -21.75 5.05 6.59
CA LEU A 156 -22.05 6.06 5.58
C LEU A 156 -23.17 5.57 4.66
N GLU A 157 -24.13 6.45 4.43
CA GLU A 157 -25.10 6.30 3.35
C GLU A 157 -24.42 6.75 2.05
N ALA A 158 -24.08 5.77 1.21
CA ALA A 158 -23.21 6.00 0.05
C ALA A 158 -23.76 7.09 -0.90
N ASP A 159 -25.06 7.06 -1.17
CA ASP A 159 -25.71 8.02 -2.06
C ASP A 159 -25.74 9.44 -1.45
N ALA A 160 -25.92 9.54 -0.13
CA ALA A 160 -25.90 10.82 0.57
C ALA A 160 -24.49 11.40 0.59
N PHE A 161 -23.48 10.57 0.86
CA PHE A 161 -22.08 10.96 0.79
C PHE A 161 -21.69 11.43 -0.62
N GLN A 162 -22.09 10.69 -1.66
CA GLN A 162 -21.79 11.04 -3.03
C GLN A 162 -22.41 12.39 -3.42
N ARG A 163 -23.69 12.61 -3.10
CA ARG A 163 -24.35 13.92 -3.33
C ARG A 163 -23.65 15.05 -2.60
N ALA A 164 -23.33 14.87 -1.31
CA ALA A 164 -22.64 15.89 -0.53
C ALA A 164 -21.26 16.22 -1.11
N PHE A 165 -20.53 15.21 -1.61
CA PHE A 165 -19.23 15.41 -2.25
C PHE A 165 -19.37 16.18 -3.56
N GLU A 166 -20.33 15.81 -4.41
CA GLU A 166 -20.60 16.49 -5.69
C GLU A 166 -21.06 17.94 -5.49
N GLU A 167 -21.91 18.20 -4.50
CA GLU A 167 -22.40 19.54 -4.17
C GLU A 167 -21.33 20.45 -3.59
N ALA A 168 -20.47 19.92 -2.72
CA ALA A 168 -19.36 20.68 -2.13
C ALA A 168 -18.22 20.92 -3.12
N GLY A 169 -18.03 20.04 -4.10
CA GLY A 169 -16.85 20.03 -4.98
C GLY A 169 -15.56 19.63 -4.27
N GLU A 170 -15.64 19.30 -2.98
CA GLU A 170 -14.56 18.88 -2.10
C GLU A 170 -15.08 17.88 -1.06
N PHE A 171 -14.20 17.42 -0.16
CA PHE A 171 -14.60 16.47 0.87
C PHE A 171 -15.66 17.09 1.80
N PRO A 172 -16.83 16.44 2.00
CA PRO A 172 -17.91 16.98 2.83
C PRO A 172 -17.43 17.39 4.22
N SER A 173 -17.69 18.64 4.59
CA SER A 173 -17.31 19.20 5.88
C SER A 173 -18.53 19.86 6.55
N GLY A 174 -18.50 19.95 7.88
CA GLY A 174 -19.58 20.54 8.66
C GLY A 174 -20.48 19.50 9.35
N GLU A 175 -20.81 19.79 10.61
CA GLU A 175 -21.53 18.87 11.51
C GLU A 175 -22.87 18.39 10.96
N GLN A 176 -23.63 19.28 10.32
CA GLN A 176 -24.94 18.95 9.73
C GLN A 176 -24.82 17.97 8.58
N VAL A 177 -23.84 18.17 7.69
CA VAL A 177 -23.58 17.27 6.56
C VAL A 177 -23.17 15.89 7.08
N TRP A 178 -22.30 15.82 8.10
CA TRP A 178 -21.92 14.54 8.70
C TRP A 178 -23.08 13.82 9.38
N ALA A 179 -24.00 14.54 10.01
CA ALA A 179 -25.20 13.97 10.62
C ALA A 179 -26.18 13.40 9.59
N GLU A 180 -26.19 13.94 8.37
CA GLU A 180 -27.06 13.49 7.27
C GLU A 180 -26.45 12.32 6.47
N ILE A 181 -25.13 12.29 6.30
CA ILE A 181 -24.45 11.27 5.49
C ILE A 181 -24.08 10.01 6.26
N GLY A 182 -24.11 10.03 7.59
CA GLY A 182 -23.75 8.84 8.35
C GLY A 182 -24.09 8.84 9.82
N THR A 183 -24.09 7.64 10.38
CA THR A 183 -24.28 7.42 11.81
C THR A 183 -23.02 6.84 12.43
N GLN A 184 -22.73 7.26 13.67
CA GLN A 184 -21.63 6.74 14.47
C GLN A 184 -22.15 6.40 15.86
N ASN A 185 -21.81 5.20 16.33
CA ASN A 185 -22.00 4.80 17.71
C ASN A 185 -20.64 4.53 18.39
N TYR A 186 -20.70 4.29 19.70
CA TYR A 186 -19.52 4.06 20.52
C TYR A 186 -18.71 2.84 20.03
N GLU A 187 -19.39 1.75 19.71
CA GLU A 187 -18.76 0.49 19.30
C GLU A 187 -18.00 0.66 17.98
N MET A 188 -18.56 1.40 17.02
CA MET A 188 -17.91 1.69 15.74
C MET A 188 -16.69 2.59 15.90
N ALA A 189 -16.78 3.60 16.76
CA ALA A 189 -15.64 4.45 17.10
C ALA A 189 -14.52 3.63 17.77
N GLU A 190 -14.88 2.78 18.74
CA GLU A 190 -13.93 1.92 19.43
C GLU A 190 -13.25 0.94 18.46
N GLN A 191 -14.01 0.28 17.58
CA GLN A 191 -13.48 -0.62 16.56
C GLN A 191 -12.56 0.09 15.56
N CYS A 192 -12.88 1.34 15.21
CA CYS A 192 -12.04 2.16 14.35
C CYS A 192 -10.66 2.40 14.96
N VAL A 193 -10.61 2.81 16.23
CA VAL A 193 -9.35 3.00 16.95
C VAL A 193 -8.60 1.68 17.13
N LYS A 194 -9.32 0.59 17.47
CA LYS A 194 -8.73 -0.76 17.58
C LYS A 194 -8.07 -1.19 16.28
N THR A 195 -8.75 -1.05 15.15
CA THR A 195 -8.23 -1.52 13.85
C THR A 195 -7.14 -0.60 13.32
N ASN A 196 -7.44 0.70 13.21
CA ASN A 196 -6.60 1.64 12.46
C ASN A 196 -5.33 2.04 13.23
N TYR A 197 -5.40 2.05 14.56
CA TYR A 197 -4.26 2.43 15.39
C TYR A 197 -3.63 1.21 16.08
N TYR A 198 -4.39 0.53 16.94
CA TYR A 198 -3.83 -0.57 17.73
C TYR A 198 -3.45 -1.77 16.85
N GLY A 199 -4.22 -2.07 15.80
CA GLY A 199 -3.90 -3.11 14.85
C GLY A 199 -2.63 -2.81 14.06
N ALA A 200 -2.52 -1.60 13.48
CA ALA A 200 -1.31 -1.17 12.79
C ALA A 200 -0.06 -1.18 13.69
N ARG A 201 -0.22 -0.75 14.96
CA ARG A 201 0.85 -0.82 15.96
C ARG A 201 1.23 -2.26 16.27
N GLY A 202 0.26 -3.13 16.54
CA GLY A 202 0.50 -4.55 16.86
C GLY A 202 1.22 -5.27 15.71
N MET A 203 0.84 -4.98 14.46
CA MET A 203 1.55 -5.48 13.27
C MET A 203 3.01 -5.02 13.23
N ALA A 204 3.26 -3.73 13.48
CA ALA A 204 4.62 -3.19 13.49
C ALA A 204 5.46 -3.81 14.62
N GLU A 205 4.89 -3.99 15.82
CA GLU A 205 5.56 -4.60 16.97
C GLU A 205 5.88 -6.09 16.70
N ALA A 206 4.92 -6.86 16.21
CA ALA A 206 5.10 -8.29 15.96
C ALA A 206 6.09 -8.60 14.82
N LEU A 207 6.10 -7.76 13.77
CA LEU A 207 6.97 -7.96 12.60
C LEU A 207 8.31 -7.20 12.70
N ALA A 208 8.48 -6.30 13.67
CA ALA A 208 9.74 -5.56 13.87
C ALA A 208 10.99 -6.46 13.94
N PRO A 209 10.99 -7.60 14.66
CA PRO A 209 12.15 -8.49 14.68
C PRO A 209 12.53 -9.02 13.29
N LEU A 210 11.54 -9.28 12.42
CA LEU A 210 11.78 -9.77 11.05
C LEU A 210 12.21 -8.64 10.11
N LEU A 211 11.66 -7.44 10.31
CA LEU A 211 12.06 -6.24 9.58
C LEU A 211 13.52 -5.85 9.87
N GLN A 212 13.98 -6.01 11.10
CA GLN A 212 15.37 -5.73 11.49
C GLN A 212 16.39 -6.66 10.80
N LEU A 213 15.96 -7.78 10.23
CA LEU A 213 16.80 -8.70 9.46
C LEU A 213 16.93 -8.28 7.98
N SER A 214 16.19 -7.26 7.54
CA SER A 214 16.33 -6.68 6.19
C SER A 214 17.44 -5.62 6.18
N ASP A 215 18.16 -5.54 5.07
CA ASP A 215 19.13 -4.46 4.81
C ASP A 215 18.44 -3.11 4.54
N SER A 216 17.16 -3.11 4.21
CA SER A 216 16.40 -1.90 3.85
C SER A 216 14.93 -1.97 4.28
N PRO A 217 14.63 -2.08 5.59
CA PRO A 217 13.24 -2.24 6.06
C PRO A 217 12.39 -1.01 5.77
N ARG A 218 11.12 -1.22 5.47
CA ARG A 218 10.11 -0.17 5.29
C ARG A 218 8.82 -0.53 6.02
N ILE A 219 8.28 0.43 6.75
CA ILE A 219 6.91 0.38 7.28
C ILE A 219 6.15 1.55 6.64
N VAL A 220 5.03 1.24 6.01
CA VAL A 220 4.13 2.21 5.37
C VAL A 220 2.79 2.13 6.08
N ASN A 221 2.36 3.23 6.69
CA ASN A 221 1.02 3.35 7.27
C ASN A 221 0.14 4.14 6.29
N VAL A 222 -0.89 3.49 5.76
CA VAL A 222 -1.87 4.15 4.88
C VAL A 222 -2.82 4.96 5.75
N SER A 223 -2.91 6.26 5.50
CA SER A 223 -3.75 7.21 6.24
C SER A 223 -4.76 7.88 5.32
N SER A 224 -5.54 8.82 5.84
CA SER A 224 -6.49 9.63 5.05
C SER A 224 -6.31 11.12 5.29
N LEU A 225 -6.91 11.94 4.42
CA LEU A 225 -6.97 13.40 4.59
C LEU A 225 -7.61 13.82 5.92
N LEU A 226 -8.54 13.02 6.46
CA LEU A 226 -9.15 13.25 7.78
C LEU A 226 -8.17 13.08 8.94
N GLY A 227 -6.97 12.53 8.71
CA GLY A 227 -5.90 12.47 9.69
C GLY A 227 -5.13 13.79 9.88
N LEU A 228 -5.40 14.81 9.08
CA LEU A 228 -4.75 16.11 9.19
C LEU A 228 -5.27 16.91 10.39
N LEU A 229 -4.36 17.45 11.20
CA LEU A 229 -4.71 18.37 12.30
C LEU A 229 -5.27 19.72 11.81
N LYS A 230 -5.01 20.05 10.54
CA LYS A 230 -5.60 21.18 9.80
C LYS A 230 -5.84 20.72 8.38
N VAL A 231 -7.07 20.86 7.88
CA VAL A 231 -7.38 20.71 6.46
C VAL A 231 -6.73 21.90 5.74
N HIS A 232 -5.44 21.78 5.42
CA HIS A 232 -4.83 22.64 4.42
C HIS A 232 -5.24 22.11 3.06
N ASP A 233 -5.37 23.02 2.11
CA ASP A 233 -5.66 22.76 0.70
C ASP A 233 -4.55 21.89 0.06
N CYS A 234 -4.57 20.58 0.36
CA CYS A 234 -3.65 19.58 -0.16
C CYS A 234 -3.96 19.26 -1.64
N LEU A 235 -5.18 19.58 -2.10
CA LEU A 235 -5.64 19.30 -3.46
C LEU A 235 -4.94 20.19 -4.49
N SER A 236 -4.70 21.47 -4.17
CA SER A 236 -3.91 22.38 -5.03
C SER A 236 -2.50 21.87 -5.34
N ARG A 237 -1.90 21.06 -4.46
CA ARG A 237 -0.62 20.40 -4.72
C ARG A 237 -0.78 19.13 -5.55
N MET A 238 -1.84 18.35 -5.41
CA MET A 238 -2.05 17.12 -6.21
C MET A 238 -2.31 17.41 -7.71
N GLU A 239 -3.08 18.46 -8.05
CA GLU A 239 -3.36 18.80 -9.46
C GLU A 239 -2.09 19.12 -10.26
N SER A 240 -1.12 19.82 -9.65
CA SER A 240 0.16 20.12 -10.34
C SER A 240 1.04 18.89 -10.59
N TRP A 241 0.79 17.77 -9.91
CA TRP A 241 1.56 16.52 -10.04
C TRP A 241 0.91 15.53 -11.01
N TYR A 242 -0.42 15.56 -11.14
CA TYR A 242 -1.15 14.69 -12.07
C TYR A 242 -1.29 15.26 -13.48
N PHE A 243 -1.36 16.58 -13.64
CA PHE A 243 -1.58 17.21 -14.95
C PHE A 243 -0.33 17.87 -15.55
N GLY A 244 0.72 18.15 -14.77
CA GLY A 244 1.89 18.91 -15.23
C GLY A 244 1.55 20.33 -15.69
N PRO A 245 2.51 21.27 -15.73
CA PRO A 245 2.27 22.55 -16.39
C PRO A 245 2.19 22.35 -17.91
N ASP A 246 1.19 22.98 -18.54
CA ASP A 246 1.02 23.08 -20.01
C ASP A 246 2.29 23.55 -20.74
#